data_AF-A0ABC9C9L6-F1
#
_entry.id   AF-A0ABC9C9L6-F1
#
_cell.length_a   1.000
_cell.length_b   1.000
_cell.length_c   1.000
_cell.angle_alpha   90.00
_cell.angle_beta   90.00
_cell.angle_gamma   90.00
#
_symmetry.space_group_name_H-M   'P 1'
#
loop_
_entity.id
_entity.type
_entity.pdbx_description
1 polymer ?
#
loop_
_entity_poly.entity_id
_entity_poly.type
_entity_poly.pdbx_seq_one_letter_code
_entity_poly.pdbx_strand_id
1 'polypeptide(L)'
;MCLAAASASASSPARCCLSPSSAALPSRFLRGLLGSPTRPSPSPPPPTTTPLLRRCTPFHRMAQYWTQASLDKNKALVDHLKQYGAVRTDEVAEVMETIDRALFVPEGSPYIDSPMPIGFNATISAPHMHATCLELLKDHLQPGMHALDVGSGSGYLTACFAMMVGPEGRAVGVEHVPEIVASAIENVQKSAAAPLMKDGSLSFHVAGLGFQTLPHTTRSMLVQRHPRSLSLFLIS
;
A
#
# COMPACT_ATOMS: atom_id res chain seq x y z
N MET A 1 -36.02 -14.78 30.28
CA MET A 1 -37.09 -14.89 29.25
C MET A 1 -36.39 -14.97 27.91
N CYS A 2 -36.66 -15.81 26.93
CA CYS A 2 -37.40 -17.06 26.75
C CYS A 2 -36.98 -17.56 25.34
N LEU A 3 -37.02 -18.88 25.10
CA LEU A 3 -36.55 -19.57 23.89
C LEU A 3 -37.28 -19.14 22.59
N ALA A 4 -36.65 -19.40 21.43
CA ALA A 4 -37.20 -20.30 20.41
C ALA A 4 -36.19 -20.59 19.27
N ALA A 5 -36.07 -21.88 18.93
CA ALA A 5 -35.43 -22.42 17.74
C ALA A 5 -36.46 -22.59 16.61
N ALA A 6 -36.02 -22.58 15.34
CA ALA A 6 -36.70 -23.29 14.26
C ALA A 6 -35.77 -23.51 13.04
N SER A 7 -35.56 -24.78 12.73
CA SER A 7 -34.99 -25.35 11.51
C SER A 7 -36.05 -25.48 10.40
N ALA A 8 -35.66 -25.40 9.11
CA ALA A 8 -36.26 -26.22 8.05
C ALA A 8 -35.44 -26.19 6.75
N SER A 9 -35.42 -27.35 6.09
CA SER A 9 -34.64 -27.77 4.93
C SER A 9 -35.44 -27.78 3.62
N ALA A 10 -34.69 -27.76 2.51
CA ALA A 10 -34.93 -28.45 1.23
C ALA A 10 -36.11 -28.03 0.32
N SER A 11 -35.80 -27.72 -0.95
CA SER A 11 -36.08 -28.60 -2.10
C SER A 11 -35.90 -27.89 -3.46
N SER A 12 -35.14 -28.54 -4.34
CA SER A 12 -35.18 -28.40 -5.81
C SER A 12 -36.04 -29.56 -6.35
N PRO A 13 -36.68 -29.53 -7.54
CA PRO A 13 -35.96 -29.88 -8.79
C PRO A 13 -36.55 -29.36 -10.12
N ALA A 14 -35.83 -29.70 -11.22
CA ALA A 14 -36.34 -30.02 -12.59
C ALA A 14 -36.77 -28.86 -13.51
N ARG A 15 -36.63 -28.89 -14.85
CA ARG A 15 -35.85 -29.64 -15.87
C ARG A 15 -36.31 -29.08 -17.24
N CYS A 16 -35.67 -29.58 -18.32
CA CYS A 16 -36.07 -29.54 -19.74
C CYS A 16 -35.52 -28.36 -20.56
N CYS A 17 -34.48 -28.55 -21.37
CA CYS A 17 -34.41 -29.30 -22.64
C CYS A 17 -35.02 -28.50 -23.80
N LEU A 18 -34.19 -28.18 -24.82
CA LEU A 18 -34.43 -28.51 -26.23
C LEU A 18 -33.25 -28.03 -27.10
N SER A 19 -32.87 -28.88 -28.04
CA SER A 19 -31.78 -28.78 -29.03
C SER A 19 -32.41 -28.62 -30.44
N PRO A 20 -31.80 -29.07 -31.57
CA PRO A 20 -30.85 -28.34 -32.44
C PRO A 20 -31.28 -28.32 -33.94
N SER A 21 -30.61 -27.53 -34.81
CA SER A 21 -30.54 -27.71 -36.30
C SER A 21 -29.97 -26.43 -36.96
N SER A 22 -29.28 -26.38 -38.10
CA SER A 22 -28.93 -27.32 -39.19
C SER A 22 -27.96 -26.61 -40.18
N ALA A 23 -27.23 -27.41 -40.98
CA ALA A 23 -26.77 -27.14 -42.38
C ALA A 23 -25.72 -26.02 -42.63
N ALA A 24 -24.79 -26.08 -43.60
CA ALA A 24 -24.41 -27.04 -44.64
C ALA A 24 -23.04 -26.63 -45.27
N LEU A 25 -22.33 -27.62 -45.85
CA LEU A 25 -21.26 -27.52 -46.87
C LEU A 25 -21.91 -27.42 -48.30
N PRO A 26 -21.23 -27.30 -49.49
CA PRO A 26 -19.85 -27.73 -49.79
C PRO A 26 -19.03 -27.00 -50.92
N SER A 27 -17.72 -27.28 -50.93
CA SER A 27 -16.85 -27.68 -52.07
C SER A 27 -16.29 -26.73 -53.16
N ARG A 28 -15.05 -27.12 -53.54
CA ARG A 28 -14.31 -27.05 -54.82
C ARG A 28 -13.32 -25.90 -55.03
N PHE A 29 -12.00 -26.16 -55.07
CA PHE A 29 -11.15 -26.82 -56.09
C PHE A 29 -10.66 -25.85 -57.19
N LEU A 30 -9.37 -25.47 -57.15
CA LEU A 30 -8.35 -25.41 -58.23
C LEU A 30 -7.17 -24.55 -57.69
N ARG A 31 -5.96 -25.06 -57.41
CA ARG A 31 -4.87 -25.60 -58.25
C ARG A 31 -3.98 -24.53 -58.93
N GLY A 32 -2.72 -24.44 -58.45
CA GLY A 32 -1.49 -24.06 -59.18
C GLY A 32 -1.26 -22.58 -59.48
N LEU A 33 -0.06 -22.02 -59.64
CA LEU A 33 1.33 -22.52 -59.71
C LEU A 33 2.28 -21.30 -59.51
N LEU A 34 3.47 -21.55 -58.95
CA LEU A 34 4.79 -20.89 -59.09
C LEU A 34 4.93 -19.35 -59.14
N GLY A 35 5.85 -18.83 -58.30
CA GLY A 35 6.56 -17.56 -58.52
C GLY A 35 7.23 -16.98 -57.27
N SER A 36 8.55 -17.13 -57.17
CA SER A 36 9.44 -16.72 -56.07
C SER A 36 9.88 -15.22 -56.16
N PRO A 37 10.62 -14.69 -55.16
CA PRO A 37 10.52 -13.29 -54.71
C PRO A 37 11.60 -12.35 -55.28
N THR A 38 11.32 -11.04 -55.32
CA THR A 38 12.32 -9.97 -55.31
C THR A 38 11.80 -8.73 -54.55
N ARG A 39 12.62 -8.21 -53.63
CA ARG A 39 12.57 -6.87 -52.99
C ARG A 39 13.87 -6.16 -53.42
N PRO A 40 14.18 -4.89 -53.04
CA PRO A 40 13.37 -3.72 -52.67
C PRO A 40 13.83 -2.42 -53.41
N SER A 41 13.20 -1.27 -53.17
CA SER A 41 13.90 0.05 -53.17
C SER A 41 13.14 1.14 -52.37
N PRO A 42 13.81 2.22 -51.90
CA PRO A 42 13.40 3.02 -50.74
C PRO A 42 12.96 4.47 -51.06
N SER A 43 12.32 5.17 -50.10
CA SER A 43 12.31 6.64 -50.03
C SER A 43 12.02 7.18 -48.59
N PRO A 44 12.47 8.41 -48.23
CA PRO A 44 12.61 8.94 -46.85
C PRO A 44 11.50 9.95 -46.41
N PRO A 45 11.50 10.45 -45.13
CA PRO A 45 10.35 11.02 -44.39
C PRO A 45 10.29 12.57 -44.43
N PRO A 46 9.24 13.28 -43.88
CA PRO A 46 9.15 13.72 -42.45
C PRO A 46 7.69 14.04 -41.95
N PRO A 47 7.41 14.86 -40.90
CA PRO A 47 7.54 14.57 -39.46
C PRO A 47 6.23 14.79 -38.62
N THR A 48 6.30 14.37 -37.34
CA THR A 48 5.54 14.85 -36.16
C THR A 48 4.07 14.46 -35.98
N THR A 49 3.76 13.74 -34.89
CA THR A 49 2.83 14.13 -33.79
C THR A 49 2.69 12.95 -32.80
N THR A 50 3.31 13.06 -31.62
CA THR A 50 2.95 12.32 -30.38
C THR A 50 1.77 13.05 -29.71
N PRO A 51 1.19 12.57 -28.58
CA PRO A 51 1.10 11.23 -27.99
C PRO A 51 -0.35 10.87 -27.58
N LEU A 52 -0.70 9.61 -27.26
CA LEU A 52 -1.67 9.34 -26.17
C LEU A 52 -1.44 7.97 -25.52
N LEU A 53 -1.14 8.07 -24.22
CA LEU A 53 -1.29 7.10 -23.12
C LEU A 53 -0.83 5.66 -23.35
N ARG A 54 0.44 5.43 -23.04
CA ARG A 54 0.86 4.17 -22.44
C ARG A 54 0.78 4.34 -20.92
N ARG A 55 -0.16 3.64 -20.27
CA ARG A 55 -0.20 3.48 -18.80
C ARG A 55 1.17 2.99 -18.33
N CYS A 56 1.95 3.87 -17.72
CA CYS A 56 3.08 3.49 -16.88
C CYS A 56 2.52 3.23 -15.49
N THR A 57 2.48 1.98 -15.05
CA THR A 57 2.53 1.63 -13.63
C THR A 57 4.01 1.62 -13.22
N PRO A 58 4.50 2.59 -12.42
CA PRO A 58 5.85 2.50 -11.89
C PRO A 58 5.77 1.76 -10.55
N PHE A 59 5.57 0.45 -10.57
CA PHE A 59 5.68 -0.36 -9.34
C PHE A 59 6.53 -1.60 -9.53
N HIS A 60 7.37 -1.62 -10.58
CA HIS A 60 8.22 -2.76 -10.84
C HIS A 60 9.70 -2.40 -10.66
N ARG A 61 10.24 -2.99 -9.58
CA ARG A 61 11.66 -3.32 -9.35
C ARG A 61 12.42 -2.41 -8.37
N MET A 62 12.15 -2.59 -7.08
CA MET A 62 13.16 -2.54 -6.02
C MET A 62 13.00 -3.76 -5.11
N ALA A 63 13.47 -4.91 -5.59
CA ALA A 63 13.47 -6.16 -4.86
C ALA A 63 14.91 -6.55 -4.50
N GLN A 64 15.52 -5.89 -3.53
CA GLN A 64 16.75 -6.37 -2.88
C GLN A 64 16.69 -5.96 -1.40
N TYR A 65 16.89 -6.94 -0.51
CA TYR A 65 16.80 -6.91 0.97
C TYR A 65 15.50 -7.42 1.66
N TRP A 66 14.67 -8.20 0.97
CA TRP A 66 13.57 -8.94 1.62
C TRP A 66 13.81 -10.44 1.52
N THR A 67 13.80 -11.16 2.66
CA THR A 67 13.73 -12.62 2.61
C THR A 67 12.26 -13.01 2.43
N GLN A 68 11.97 -13.93 1.50
CA GLN A 68 10.60 -14.41 1.27
C GLN A 68 9.93 -14.86 2.58
N ALA A 69 10.70 -15.49 3.47
CA ALA A 69 10.25 -15.93 4.79
C ALA A 69 9.78 -14.80 5.73
N SER A 70 10.29 -13.57 5.59
CA SER A 70 9.86 -12.40 6.37
C SER A 70 8.49 -11.91 5.90
N LEU A 71 8.32 -11.83 4.57
CA LEU A 71 7.05 -11.44 3.94
C LEU A 71 5.94 -12.44 4.24
N ASP A 72 6.25 -13.74 4.20
CA ASP A 72 5.28 -14.80 4.51
C ASP A 72 4.78 -14.69 5.97
N LYS A 73 5.64 -14.28 6.91
CA LYS A 73 5.27 -14.05 8.32
C LYS A 73 4.48 -12.76 8.52
N ASN A 74 4.87 -11.67 7.86
CA ASN A 74 4.12 -10.41 7.91
C ASN A 74 2.71 -10.57 7.35
N LYS A 75 2.58 -11.30 6.24
CA LYS A 75 1.28 -11.65 5.66
C LYS A 75 0.44 -12.48 6.63
N ALA A 76 1.02 -13.48 7.29
CA ALA A 76 0.32 -14.28 8.28
C ALA A 76 -0.17 -13.43 9.47
N LEU A 77 0.63 -12.46 9.92
CA LEU A 77 0.20 -11.46 10.91
C LEU A 77 -1.03 -10.71 10.39
N VAL A 78 -0.96 -10.11 9.21
CA VAL A 78 -2.09 -9.31 8.66
C VAL A 78 -3.34 -10.17 8.45
N ASP A 79 -3.19 -11.41 7.99
CA ASP A 79 -4.30 -12.35 7.85
C ASP A 79 -4.93 -12.67 9.22
N HIS A 80 -4.14 -12.79 10.28
CA HIS A 80 -4.66 -12.91 11.64
C HIS A 80 -5.42 -11.64 12.06
N LEU A 81 -4.90 -10.43 11.78
CA LEU A 81 -5.59 -9.16 12.06
C LEU A 81 -6.94 -9.04 11.33
N LYS A 82 -7.05 -9.59 10.11
CA LYS A 82 -8.30 -9.67 9.36
C LYS A 82 -9.32 -10.58 10.03
N GLN A 83 -8.89 -11.74 10.53
CA GLN A 83 -9.79 -12.75 11.11
C GLN A 83 -10.60 -12.25 12.31
N TYR A 84 -10.01 -11.43 13.19
CA TYR A 84 -10.73 -10.85 14.34
C TYR A 84 -11.21 -9.42 14.11
N GLY A 85 -11.11 -8.90 12.88
CA GLY A 85 -11.76 -7.66 12.45
C GLY A 85 -11.04 -6.35 12.78
N ALA A 86 -9.73 -6.42 13.11
CA ALA A 86 -8.89 -5.23 13.26
C ALA A 86 -8.53 -4.61 11.90
N VAL A 87 -8.25 -5.44 10.89
CA VAL A 87 -8.16 -5.04 9.48
C VAL A 87 -9.47 -5.40 8.80
N ARG A 88 -10.09 -4.45 8.10
CA ARG A 88 -11.44 -4.60 7.52
C ARG A 88 -11.47 -4.37 6.01
N THR A 89 -10.50 -3.63 5.49
CA THR A 89 -10.41 -3.26 4.08
C THR A 89 -9.14 -3.78 3.43
N ASP A 90 -9.25 -4.07 2.14
CA ASP A 90 -8.13 -4.57 1.34
C ASP A 90 -7.02 -3.53 1.20
N GLU A 91 -7.37 -2.24 1.15
CA GLU A 91 -6.40 -1.14 1.09
C GLU A 91 -5.48 -1.12 2.32
N VAL A 92 -6.05 -1.20 3.53
CA VAL A 92 -5.27 -1.25 4.77
C VAL A 92 -4.44 -2.53 4.85
N ALA A 93 -5.03 -3.66 4.43
CA ALA A 93 -4.32 -4.93 4.37
C ALA A 93 -3.09 -4.88 3.45
N GLU A 94 -3.26 -4.37 2.23
CA GLU A 94 -2.21 -4.27 1.23
C GLU A 94 -1.05 -3.41 1.72
N VAL A 95 -1.34 -2.28 2.36
CA VAL A 95 -0.32 -1.39 2.94
C VAL A 95 0.44 -2.07 4.07
N MET A 96 -0.27 -2.71 5.01
CA MET A 96 0.38 -3.42 6.12
C MET A 96 1.16 -4.65 5.67
N GLU A 97 0.72 -5.34 4.61
CA GLU A 97 1.46 -6.46 4.00
C GLU A 97 2.73 -5.97 3.29
N THR A 98 2.66 -4.81 2.62
CA THR A 98 3.78 -4.20 1.89
C THR A 98 4.87 -3.65 2.80
N ILE A 99 4.49 -3.05 3.94
CA ILE A 99 5.43 -2.53 4.93
C ILE A 99 5.68 -3.61 5.99
N ASP A 100 6.76 -4.37 5.83
CA ASP A 100 7.13 -5.42 6.78
C ASP A 100 7.49 -4.83 8.15
N ARG A 101 6.71 -5.19 9.15
CA ARG A 101 6.87 -4.74 10.53
C ARG A 101 8.22 -5.13 11.14
N ALA A 102 8.88 -6.21 10.68
CA ALA A 102 10.17 -6.62 11.23
C ALA A 102 11.29 -5.60 11.03
N LEU A 103 11.18 -4.71 10.04
CA LEU A 103 12.16 -3.64 9.87
C LEU A 103 12.09 -2.55 10.93
N PHE A 104 10.96 -2.46 11.64
CA PHE A 104 10.66 -1.37 12.57
C PHE A 104 10.77 -1.82 14.04
N VAL A 105 11.12 -3.09 14.26
CA VAL A 105 11.25 -3.71 15.58
C VAL A 105 12.71 -4.14 15.74
N PRO A 106 13.53 -3.44 16.54
CA PRO A 106 14.95 -3.74 16.68
C PRO A 106 15.20 -5.08 17.40
N GLU A 107 14.40 -5.36 18.43
CA GLU A 107 14.49 -6.59 19.22
C GLU A 107 13.11 -7.16 19.55
N GLY A 108 13.02 -8.48 19.68
CA GLY A 108 11.80 -9.18 20.09
C GLY A 108 11.09 -9.91 18.96
N SER A 109 9.77 -9.99 19.06
CA SER A 109 8.93 -10.80 18.16
C SER A 109 8.03 -9.91 17.29
N PRO A 110 8.50 -9.46 16.11
CA PRO A 110 7.81 -8.41 15.34
C PRO A 110 6.40 -8.75 14.90
N TYR A 111 6.09 -10.06 14.79
CA TYR A 111 4.82 -10.57 14.28
C TYR A 111 3.84 -11.02 15.37
N ILE A 112 4.10 -10.66 16.63
CA ILE A 112 3.13 -10.85 17.72
C ILE A 112 2.29 -9.59 17.85
N ASP A 113 0.99 -9.75 18.07
CA ASP A 113 0.07 -8.62 18.29
C ASP A 113 0.23 -8.00 19.68
N SER A 114 1.40 -7.42 19.95
CA SER A 114 1.72 -6.72 21.20
C SER A 114 2.67 -5.55 20.95
N PRO A 115 2.72 -4.56 21.85
CA PRO A 115 3.75 -3.53 21.81
C PRO A 115 5.14 -4.15 21.94
N MET A 116 6.13 -3.56 21.25
CA MET A 116 7.54 -3.97 21.34
C MET A 116 8.42 -2.78 21.68
N PRO A 117 9.49 -2.95 22.48
CA PRO A 117 10.41 -1.87 22.80
C PRO A 117 11.21 -1.45 21.57
N ILE A 118 11.41 -0.14 21.39
CA ILE A 118 12.25 0.43 20.32
C ILE A 118 13.49 1.17 20.86
N GLY A 119 13.69 1.13 22.18
CA GLY A 119 14.71 1.90 22.89
C GLY A 119 14.16 3.22 23.43
N PHE A 120 15.00 3.95 24.19
CA PHE A 120 14.68 5.30 24.72
C PHE A 120 13.35 5.39 25.50
N ASN A 121 12.96 4.30 26.17
CA ASN A 121 11.70 4.19 26.91
C ASN A 121 10.44 4.39 26.04
N ALA A 122 10.55 4.15 24.74
CA ALA A 122 9.47 4.19 23.76
C ALA A 122 9.16 2.77 23.24
N THR A 123 7.96 2.61 22.70
CA THR A 123 7.50 1.34 22.11
C THR A 123 6.99 1.55 20.69
N ILE A 124 7.04 0.51 19.87
CA ILE A 124 6.19 0.41 18.69
C ILE A 124 4.87 -0.22 19.11
N SER A 125 3.77 0.48 18.84
CA SER A 125 2.41 0.06 19.16
C SER A 125 2.06 -1.32 18.57
N ALA A 126 1.13 -2.02 19.21
CA ALA A 126 0.66 -3.32 18.74
C ALA A 126 0.11 -3.24 17.30
N PRO A 127 0.31 -4.28 16.46
CA PRO A 127 -0.24 -4.36 15.11
C PRO A 127 -1.73 -3.98 14.99
N HIS A 128 -2.60 -4.45 15.89
CA HIS A 128 -4.04 -4.10 15.83
C HIS A 128 -4.30 -2.60 16.04
N MET A 129 -3.45 -1.90 16.81
CA MET A 129 -3.58 -0.45 17.01
C MET A 129 -3.25 0.30 15.72
N HIS A 130 -2.20 -0.12 15.00
CA HIS A 130 -1.90 0.43 13.68
C HIS A 130 -3.00 0.14 12.67
N ALA A 131 -3.51 -1.10 12.62
CA ALA A 131 -4.62 -1.47 11.75
C ALA A 131 -5.86 -0.62 12.02
N THR A 132 -6.25 -0.47 13.29
CA THR A 132 -7.40 0.35 13.71
C THR A 132 -7.21 1.81 13.32
N CYS A 133 -6.00 2.34 13.50
CA CYS A 133 -5.67 3.71 13.10
C CYS A 133 -5.81 3.91 11.59
N LEU A 134 -5.24 3.02 10.78
CA LEU A 134 -5.34 3.08 9.33
C LEU A 134 -6.79 2.97 8.85
N GLU A 135 -7.58 2.07 9.44
CA GLU A 135 -9.00 1.92 9.12
C GLU A 135 -9.83 3.17 9.43
N LEU A 136 -9.54 3.85 10.55
CA LEU A 136 -10.23 5.09 10.92
C LEU A 136 -9.87 6.27 10.02
N LEU A 137 -8.68 6.26 9.42
CA LEU A 137 -8.13 7.39 8.69
C LEU A 137 -8.09 7.20 7.18
N LYS A 138 -8.38 6.01 6.65
CA LYS A 138 -8.30 5.70 5.22
C LYS A 138 -9.02 6.73 4.33
N ASP A 139 -10.21 7.18 4.72
CA ASP A 139 -10.99 8.16 3.95
C ASP A 139 -10.32 9.55 3.89
N HIS A 140 -9.35 9.79 4.78
CA HIS A 140 -8.52 10.99 4.86
C HIS A 140 -7.07 10.78 4.41
N LEU A 141 -6.68 9.55 4.11
CA LEU A 141 -5.35 9.16 3.64
C LEU A 141 -5.38 8.84 2.13
N GLN A 142 -6.00 9.72 1.35
CA GLN A 142 -6.16 9.52 -0.09
C GLN A 142 -4.94 10.06 -0.85
N PRO A 143 -4.71 9.60 -2.10
CA PRO A 143 -3.64 10.10 -2.95
C PRO A 143 -3.60 11.63 -3.05
N GLY A 144 -2.44 12.24 -2.82
CA GLY A 144 -2.26 13.70 -2.85
C GLY A 144 -2.62 14.41 -1.54
N MET A 145 -3.05 13.68 -0.50
CA MET A 145 -3.33 14.26 0.82
C MET A 145 -2.06 14.37 1.67
N HIS A 146 -2.17 15.16 2.73
CA HIS A 146 -1.11 15.39 3.69
C HIS A 146 -1.46 14.76 5.04
N ALA A 147 -0.55 13.95 5.56
CA ALA A 147 -0.67 13.28 6.85
C ALA A 147 0.48 13.71 7.77
N LEU A 148 0.15 13.98 9.02
CA LEU A 148 1.12 14.26 10.08
C LEU A 148 0.95 13.22 11.19
N ASP A 149 2.06 12.57 11.52
CA ASP A 149 2.19 11.57 12.58
C ASP A 149 3.04 12.15 13.72
N VAL A 150 2.38 12.59 14.79
CA VAL A 150 3.04 13.14 15.98
C VAL A 150 3.29 12.03 16.99
N GLY A 151 4.56 11.83 17.36
CA GLY A 151 5.01 10.66 18.10
C GLY A 151 5.31 9.49 17.15
N SER A 152 6.00 9.77 16.03
CA SER A 152 6.18 8.78 14.95
C SER A 152 6.95 7.52 15.39
N GLY A 153 7.70 7.58 16.49
CA GLY A 153 8.39 6.43 17.07
C GLY A 153 9.25 5.71 16.04
N SER A 154 9.04 4.40 15.89
CA SER A 154 9.76 3.56 14.91
C SER A 154 9.65 4.02 13.44
N GLY A 155 8.66 4.84 13.10
CA GLY A 155 8.35 5.28 11.73
C GLY A 155 7.44 4.34 10.94
N TYR A 156 6.95 3.24 11.53
CA TYR A 156 6.10 2.26 10.86
C TYR A 156 4.78 2.87 10.35
N LEU A 157 4.07 3.58 11.22
CA LEU A 157 2.77 4.16 10.88
C LEU A 157 2.92 5.29 9.86
N THR A 158 3.93 6.15 10.03
CA THR A 158 4.25 7.19 9.05
C THR A 158 4.57 6.61 7.67
N ALA A 159 5.27 5.48 7.60
CA ALA A 159 5.54 4.78 6.34
C ALA A 159 4.24 4.23 5.71
N CYS A 160 3.33 3.69 6.52
CA CYS A 160 2.00 3.26 6.05
C CYS A 160 1.19 4.44 5.49
N PHE A 161 1.19 5.59 6.18
CA PHE A 161 0.53 6.81 5.69
C PHE A 161 1.11 7.26 4.35
N ALA A 162 2.44 7.22 4.20
CA ALA A 162 3.12 7.57 2.95
C ALA A 162 2.65 6.68 1.78
N MET A 163 2.50 5.38 2.02
CA MET A 163 2.02 4.44 1.00
C MET A 163 0.58 4.75 0.55
N MET A 164 -0.29 5.16 1.49
CA MET A 164 -1.69 5.51 1.18
C MET A 164 -1.82 6.85 0.44
N VAL A 165 -1.13 7.90 0.91
CA VAL A 165 -1.19 9.24 0.28
C VAL A 165 -0.40 9.32 -1.03
N GLY A 166 0.49 8.35 -1.28
CA GLY A 166 1.23 8.22 -2.53
C GLY A 166 2.27 9.33 -2.78
N PRO A 167 2.91 9.32 -3.96
CA PRO A 167 4.01 10.25 -4.29
C PRO A 167 3.56 11.70 -4.44
N GLU A 168 2.30 11.94 -4.81
CA GLU A 168 1.74 13.29 -4.89
C GLU A 168 1.32 13.85 -3.51
N GLY A 169 1.23 12.99 -2.51
CA GLY A 169 0.91 13.35 -1.13
C GLY A 169 2.15 13.63 -0.30
N ARG A 170 1.92 13.82 1.01
CA ARG A 170 3.01 14.04 1.97
C ARG A 170 2.68 13.45 3.33
N ALA A 171 3.48 12.51 3.79
CA ALA A 171 3.45 12.00 5.16
C ALA A 171 4.65 12.54 5.95
N VAL A 172 4.38 13.13 7.12
CA VAL A 172 5.42 13.73 7.97
C VAL A 172 5.38 13.10 9.35
N GLY A 173 6.48 12.47 9.76
CA GLY A 173 6.68 11.97 11.11
C GLY A 173 7.39 13.00 11.98
N VAL A 174 6.91 13.20 13.20
CA VAL A 174 7.51 14.11 14.17
C VAL A 174 7.76 13.36 15.47
N GLU A 175 8.99 13.41 15.96
CA GLU A 175 9.44 12.68 17.14
C GLU A 175 10.41 13.57 17.95
N HIS A 176 10.38 13.49 19.28
CA HIS A 176 11.18 14.37 20.13
C HIS A 176 12.56 13.83 20.46
N VAL A 177 12.78 12.51 20.33
CA VAL A 177 14.08 11.86 20.55
C VAL A 177 14.85 11.77 19.22
N PRO A 178 15.99 12.48 19.05
CA PRO A 178 16.76 12.46 17.81
C PRO A 178 17.21 11.06 17.37
N GLU A 179 17.57 10.21 18.31
CA GLU A 179 18.04 8.85 18.07
C GLU A 179 16.92 7.97 17.50
N ILE A 180 15.69 8.12 17.99
CA ILE A 180 14.53 7.42 17.44
C ILE A 180 14.26 7.89 16.00
N VAL A 181 14.38 9.21 15.71
CA VAL A 181 14.25 9.73 14.35
C VAL A 181 15.29 9.12 13.41
N ALA A 182 16.55 9.03 13.85
CA ALA A 182 17.61 8.42 13.07
C ALA A 182 17.30 6.95 12.76
N SER A 183 16.87 6.17 13.75
CA SER A 183 16.44 4.79 13.56
C SER A 183 15.22 4.68 12.63
N ALA A 184 14.23 5.55 12.77
CA ALA A 184 13.04 5.56 11.90
C ALA A 184 13.40 5.80 10.43
N ILE A 185 14.31 6.75 10.17
CA ILE A 185 14.85 7.02 8.84
C ILE A 185 15.53 5.76 8.28
N GLU A 186 16.38 5.11 9.07
CA GLU A 186 17.08 3.89 8.66
C GLU A 186 16.10 2.74 8.35
N ASN A 187 15.08 2.55 9.19
CA ASN A 187 14.05 1.53 9.00
C ASN A 187 13.27 1.77 7.71
N VAL A 188 12.88 3.02 7.45
CA VAL A 188 12.15 3.39 6.22
C VAL A 188 13.00 3.22 4.97
N GLN A 189 14.29 3.55 5.03
CA GLN A 189 15.21 3.36 3.91
C GLN A 189 15.37 1.88 3.50
N LYS A 190 15.19 0.96 4.45
CA LYS A 190 15.16 -0.48 4.21
C LYS A 190 13.79 -0.98 3.73
N SER A 191 12.75 -0.17 3.88
CA SER A 191 11.36 -0.54 3.59
C SER A 191 10.91 -0.23 2.16
N ALA A 192 9.71 -0.67 1.79
CA ALA A 192 9.11 -0.35 0.50
C ALA A 192 8.79 1.14 0.33
N ALA A 193 8.72 1.91 1.42
CA ALA A 193 8.51 3.36 1.41
C ALA A 193 9.79 4.17 1.11
N ALA A 194 10.95 3.53 0.93
CA ALA A 194 12.22 4.20 0.64
C ALA A 194 12.18 5.17 -0.57
N PRO A 195 11.49 4.86 -1.70
CA PRO A 195 11.36 5.81 -2.81
C PRO A 195 10.62 7.10 -2.41
N LEU A 196 9.54 6.98 -1.63
CA LEU A 196 8.74 8.13 -1.17
C LEU A 196 9.57 9.06 -0.27
N MET A 197 10.52 8.51 0.48
CA MET A 197 11.46 9.32 1.25
C MET A 197 12.45 10.08 0.37
N LYS A 198 12.95 9.45 -0.70
CA LYS A 198 13.86 10.11 -1.66
C LYS A 198 13.18 11.23 -2.44
N ASP A 199 11.91 11.03 -2.79
CA ASP A 199 11.10 12.01 -3.53
C ASP A 199 10.59 13.15 -2.64
N GLY A 200 10.75 13.03 -1.31
CA GLY A 200 10.36 14.04 -0.34
C GLY A 200 8.87 14.01 0.04
N SER A 201 8.13 12.97 -0.38
CA SER A 201 6.75 12.68 0.01
C SER A 201 6.66 12.03 1.40
N LEU A 202 7.77 11.51 1.93
CA LEU A 202 7.91 11.03 3.30
C LEU A 202 9.10 11.73 3.98
N SER A 203 8.88 12.32 5.16
CA SER A 203 9.96 12.94 5.95
C SER A 203 9.77 12.77 7.44
N PHE A 204 10.88 12.74 8.19
CA PHE A 204 10.89 12.73 9.65
C PHE A 204 11.59 13.97 10.17
N HIS A 205 11.09 14.52 11.28
CA HIS A 205 11.68 15.69 11.92
C HIS A 205 11.77 15.53 13.43
N VAL A 206 12.87 16.03 13.99
CA VAL A 206 13.03 16.15 15.43
C VAL A 206 12.25 17.38 15.91
N ALA A 207 11.23 17.18 16.75
CA ALA A 207 10.57 18.27 17.44
C ALA A 207 11.18 18.47 18.83
N GLY A 208 11.93 19.55 19.00
CA GLY A 208 12.30 20.02 20.33
C GLY A 208 11.13 20.72 21.04
N LEU A 209 11.36 21.19 22.27
CA LEU A 209 10.40 21.99 23.05
C LEU A 209 9.93 23.29 22.36
N GLY A 210 10.52 23.65 21.22
CA GLY A 210 10.06 24.72 20.34
C GLY A 210 9.61 24.18 18.98
N PHE A 211 8.31 24.26 18.70
CA PHE A 211 7.70 24.05 17.36
C PHE A 211 8.33 24.90 16.24
N GLN A 212 9.19 25.85 16.60
CA GLN A 212 9.86 26.82 15.74
C GLN A 212 11.06 26.25 14.96
N THR A 213 11.39 24.98 15.08
CA THR A 213 12.46 24.34 14.27
C THR A 213 11.92 23.51 13.10
N LEU A 214 10.63 23.18 13.09
CA LEU A 214 10.02 22.40 12.01
C LEU A 214 9.92 23.21 10.71
N PRO A 215 9.96 22.60 9.51
CA PRO A 215 9.71 23.30 8.25
C PRO A 215 8.34 24.00 8.25
N HIS A 216 8.20 25.10 7.50
CA HIS A 216 6.92 25.85 7.41
C HIS A 216 5.75 24.93 7.01
N THR A 217 5.97 23.99 6.10
CA THR A 217 4.97 23.01 5.67
C THR A 217 4.49 22.15 6.84
N THR A 218 5.40 21.61 7.64
CA THR A 218 5.07 20.80 8.82
C THR A 218 4.36 21.62 9.90
N ARG A 219 4.80 22.87 10.13
CA ARG A 219 4.09 23.79 11.04
C ARG A 219 2.68 24.11 10.54
N SER A 220 2.49 24.28 9.24
CA SER A 220 1.18 24.54 8.67
C SER A 220 0.22 23.37 8.87
N MET A 221 0.71 22.12 8.83
CA MET A 221 -0.07 20.93 9.16
C MET A 221 -0.45 20.88 10.65
N LEU A 222 0.44 21.31 11.55
CA LEU A 222 0.18 21.37 13.00
C LEU A 222 -0.77 22.51 13.39
N VAL A 223 -0.66 23.68 12.74
CA VAL A 223 -1.30 24.92 13.20
C VAL A 223 -2.69 25.15 12.59
N GLN A 224 -3.06 24.57 11.43
CA GLN A 224 -4.38 24.86 10.83
C GLN A 224 -4.95 23.84 9.83
N ARG A 225 -6.30 23.85 9.77
CA ARG A 225 -7.21 23.12 8.89
C ARG A 225 -6.97 23.42 7.40
N HIS A 226 -5.96 22.81 6.80
CA HIS A 226 -5.93 22.69 5.34
C HIS A 226 -7.00 21.66 4.93
N PRO A 227 -7.83 21.87 3.89
CA PRO A 227 -8.86 20.91 3.48
C PRO A 227 -8.31 19.53 3.04
N ARG A 228 -6.98 19.37 2.99
CA ARG A 228 -6.27 18.15 2.61
C ARG A 228 -5.26 17.69 3.67
N SER A 229 -5.28 18.28 4.87
CA SER A 229 -4.33 17.93 5.94
C SER A 229 -5.07 17.21 7.07
N LEU A 230 -4.57 16.04 7.42
CA LEU A 230 -4.96 15.30 8.61
C LEU A 230 -3.77 15.30 9.57
N SER A 231 -4.02 15.68 10.82
CA SER A 231 -3.02 15.64 11.89
C SER A 231 -3.44 14.62 12.92
N LEU A 232 -2.58 13.65 13.16
CA LEU A 232 -2.82 12.58 14.11
C LEU A 232 -1.76 12.62 15.21
N PHE A 233 -2.24 12.50 16.45
CA PHE A 233 -1.40 12.30 17.63
C PHE A 233 -1.60 10.84 18.06
N LEU A 234 -0.62 9.99 17.78
CA LEU A 234 -0.59 8.65 18.36
C LEU A 234 0.56 8.58 19.37
N ILE A 235 0.21 8.22 20.60
CA ILE A 235 1.19 7.97 21.66
C ILE A 235 1.75 6.57 21.39
N SER A 236 2.88 6.48 20.68
CA SER A 236 3.72 5.26 20.62
C SER A 236 4.68 5.21 21.81
#